data_AF-A0A650CP73-F1
#
_entry.id   AF-A0A650CP73-F1
#
_cell.length_a   1.000
_cell.length_b   1.000
_cell.length_c   1.000
_cell.angle_alpha   90.00
_cell.angle_beta   90.00
_cell.angle_gamma   90.00
#
_symmetry.space_group_name_H-M   'P 1'
#
loop_
_entity.id
_entity.type
_entity.pdbx_description
1 polymer ?
#
loop_
_entity_poly.entity_id
_entity_poly.type
_entity_poly.pdbx_seq_one_letter_code
_entity_poly.pdbx_strand_id
1 'polypeptide(L)'
;MGEPDFLRHIVSKILTPVSLDIKKLDEAQKLLAKAESKYGFSSYGGDPEKLANYILSPDFINLVLIIGVDLSKKLLYLTRDSYSSPKIKEAVQKMLEELDGYSGEETNQVMMYK
;
A
#
# COMPACT_ATOMS: atom_id res chain seq x y z
N MET A 1 -5.29 -2.43 23.54
CA MET A 1 -4.45 -1.58 22.65
C MET A 1 -5.20 -1.48 21.34
N GLY A 2 -5.50 -0.28 20.86
CA GLY A 2 -6.20 -0.08 19.58
C GLY A 2 -5.31 -0.42 18.39
N GLU A 3 -5.90 -0.69 17.24
CA GLU A 3 -5.14 -0.92 16.00
C GLU A 3 -4.34 0.34 15.63
N PRO A 4 -3.14 0.19 15.06
CA PRO A 4 -2.31 1.34 14.69
C PRO A 4 -2.97 2.13 13.56
N ASP A 5 -2.75 3.45 13.54
CA ASP A 5 -3.17 4.29 12.43
C ASP A 5 -2.22 4.09 11.22
N PHE A 6 -2.79 3.67 10.08
CA PHE A 6 -2.02 3.32 8.88
C PHE A 6 -1.17 4.51 8.39
N LEU A 7 -1.76 5.70 8.34
CA LEU A 7 -1.04 6.88 7.81
C LEU A 7 0.04 7.34 8.78
N ARG A 8 -0.30 7.52 10.05
CA ARG A 8 0.63 8.11 11.04
C ARG A 8 1.73 7.15 11.47
N HIS A 9 1.44 5.86 11.57
CA HIS A 9 2.39 4.90 12.16
C HIS A 9 3.12 4.04 11.12
N ILE A 10 2.54 3.86 9.92
CA ILE A 10 3.13 3.01 8.88
C ILE A 10 3.68 3.89 7.75
N VAL A 11 2.82 4.67 7.11
CA VAL A 11 3.22 5.52 5.97
C VAL A 11 4.31 6.49 6.36
N SER A 12 4.14 7.23 7.45
CA SER A 12 5.17 8.19 7.89
C SER A 12 6.51 7.51 8.17
N LYS A 13 6.55 6.27 8.67
CA LYS A 13 7.82 5.56 8.91
C LYS A 13 8.52 5.15 7.63
N ILE A 14 7.78 4.82 6.57
CA ILE A 14 8.36 4.37 5.31
C ILE A 14 8.67 5.54 4.39
N LEU A 15 7.81 6.56 4.31
CA LEU A 15 7.99 7.66 3.34
C LEU A 15 8.85 8.82 3.86
N THR A 16 8.91 9.07 5.18
CA THR A 16 9.71 10.17 5.75
C THR A 16 11.23 10.00 5.62
N PRO A 17 11.81 8.81 5.86
CA PRO A 17 13.28 8.66 5.78
C PRO A 17 13.80 8.44 4.35
N VAL A 18 12.92 8.42 3.34
CA VAL A 18 13.31 8.05 1.97
C VAL A 18 13.61 9.30 1.14
N SER A 19 14.66 9.21 0.32
CA SER A 19 15.00 10.19 -0.73
C SER A 19 13.99 10.20 -1.88
N LEU A 20 12.69 10.18 -1.57
CA LEU A 20 11.66 10.38 -2.57
C LEU A 20 11.70 11.83 -3.03
N ASP A 21 11.49 12.07 -4.32
CA ASP A 21 11.28 13.42 -4.82
C ASP A 21 10.10 14.06 -4.09
N ILE A 22 10.25 15.33 -3.69
CA ILE A 22 9.25 16.07 -2.91
C ILE A 22 7.88 16.06 -3.59
N LYS A 23 7.83 16.09 -4.94
CA LYS A 23 6.57 16.04 -5.68
C LYS A 23 5.88 14.68 -5.55
N LYS A 24 6.65 13.59 -5.63
CA LYS A 24 6.12 12.23 -5.44
C LYS A 24 5.62 12.03 -4.02
N LEU A 25 6.31 12.59 -3.03
CA LEU A 25 5.90 12.53 -1.63
C LEU A 25 4.57 13.26 -1.42
N ASP A 26 4.45 14.49 -1.93
CA ASP A 26 3.20 15.27 -1.85
C ASP A 26 2.04 14.55 -2.55
N GLU A 27 2.28 13.97 -3.72
CA GLU A 27 1.26 13.23 -4.48
C GLU A 27 0.83 11.95 -3.75
N ALA A 28 1.78 11.18 -3.22
CA ALA A 28 1.51 9.99 -2.41
C ALA A 28 0.68 10.34 -1.16
N GLN A 29 1.02 11.42 -0.45
CA GLN A 29 0.26 11.90 0.71
C GLN A 29 -1.17 12.29 0.34
N LYS A 30 -1.37 12.98 -0.80
CA LYS A 30 -2.69 13.35 -1.30
C LYS A 30 -3.54 12.12 -1.65
N LEU A 31 -2.96 11.12 -2.31
CA LEU A 31 -3.68 9.86 -2.60
C LEU A 31 -4.08 9.14 -1.32
N LEU A 32 -3.16 9.06 -0.36
CA LEU A 32 -3.40 8.39 0.92
C LEU A 32 -4.50 9.07 1.75
N ALA A 33 -4.52 10.41 1.81
CA ALA A 33 -5.58 11.15 2.49
C ALA A 33 -6.95 10.97 1.81
N LYS A 34 -6.98 10.95 0.47
CA LYS A 34 -8.20 10.64 -0.30
C LYS A 34 -8.66 9.22 -0.06
N ALA A 35 -7.74 8.26 -0.02
CA ALA A 35 -8.04 6.86 0.23
C ALA A 35 -8.60 6.66 1.65
N GLU A 36 -7.98 7.24 2.68
CA GLU A 36 -8.49 7.17 4.05
C GLU A 36 -9.93 7.71 4.13
N SER A 37 -10.21 8.84 3.48
CA SER A 37 -11.56 9.42 3.44
C SER A 37 -12.55 8.56 2.66
N LYS A 38 -12.12 7.94 1.55
CA LYS A 38 -12.97 7.14 0.66
C LYS A 38 -13.31 5.77 1.25
N TYR A 39 -12.32 5.10 1.83
CA TYR A 39 -12.46 3.75 2.36
C TYR A 39 -12.79 3.73 3.86
N GLY A 40 -12.51 4.83 4.57
CA GLY A 40 -12.86 4.97 5.98
C GLY A 40 -12.06 4.05 6.90
N PHE A 41 -10.79 3.79 6.60
CA PHE A 41 -9.92 2.91 7.40
C PHE A 41 -9.16 3.61 8.54
N SER A 42 -9.53 4.86 8.85
CA SER A 42 -8.91 5.64 9.92
C SER A 42 -9.11 4.97 11.28
N SER A 43 -8.08 4.99 12.14
CA SER A 43 -8.21 4.46 13.50
C SER A 43 -8.90 5.41 14.48
N TYR A 44 -9.13 6.67 14.10
CA TYR A 44 -9.71 7.72 14.96
C TYR A 44 -11.20 8.00 14.70
N GLY A 45 -11.90 7.09 14.02
CA GLY A 45 -13.32 7.27 13.67
C GLY A 45 -13.80 6.46 12.46
N GLY A 46 -12.95 5.59 11.92
CA GLY A 46 -13.28 4.65 10.86
C GLY A 46 -13.23 3.21 11.35
N ASP A 47 -13.10 2.31 10.38
CA ASP A 47 -12.99 0.87 10.59
C ASP A 47 -11.64 0.40 9.99
N PRO A 48 -10.61 0.15 10.82
CA PRO A 48 -9.29 -0.24 10.33
C PRO A 48 -9.31 -1.49 9.46
N GLU A 49 -10.29 -2.38 9.60
CA GLU A 49 -10.42 -3.56 8.74
C GLU A 49 -10.73 -3.22 7.28
N LYS A 50 -11.21 -2.00 7.01
CA LYS A 50 -11.39 -1.48 5.64
C LYS A 50 -10.07 -1.13 4.97
N LEU A 51 -8.94 -1.15 5.69
CA LEU A 51 -7.62 -1.02 5.09
C LEU A 51 -7.39 -2.13 4.05
N ALA A 52 -7.88 -3.35 4.33
CA ALA A 52 -7.84 -4.46 3.39
C ALA A 52 -8.50 -4.11 2.04
N ASN A 53 -9.62 -3.37 2.08
CA ASN A 53 -10.32 -2.94 0.87
C ASN A 53 -9.51 -1.91 0.08
N TYR A 54 -8.75 -1.05 0.76
CA TYR A 54 -7.86 -0.09 0.10
C TYR A 54 -6.67 -0.81 -0.53
N ILE A 55 -6.00 -1.71 0.21
CA ILE A 55 -4.82 -2.45 -0.27
C ILE A 55 -5.13 -3.21 -1.56
N LEU A 56 -6.32 -3.81 -1.67
CA LEU A 56 -6.76 -4.56 -2.85
C LEU A 56 -7.39 -3.67 -3.93
N SER A 57 -7.33 -2.35 -3.80
CA SER A 57 -8.00 -1.44 -4.74
C SER A 57 -7.03 -0.84 -5.78
N PRO A 58 -7.58 -0.35 -6.91
CA PRO A 58 -6.81 0.42 -7.88
C PRO A 58 -6.14 1.67 -7.29
N ASP A 59 -6.69 2.24 -6.22
CA ASP A 59 -6.10 3.42 -5.56
C ASP A 59 -4.77 3.08 -4.88
N PHE A 60 -4.59 1.84 -4.40
CA PHE A 60 -3.30 1.38 -3.89
C PHE A 60 -2.31 1.12 -5.02
N ILE A 61 -2.75 0.57 -6.15
CA ILE A 61 -1.90 0.43 -7.34
C ILE A 61 -1.37 1.79 -7.81
N ASN A 62 -2.22 2.82 -7.84
CA ASN A 62 -1.80 4.19 -8.15
C ASN A 62 -0.71 4.69 -7.19
N LEU A 63 -0.83 4.38 -5.89
CA LEU A 63 0.23 4.69 -4.92
C LEU A 63 1.53 3.95 -5.28
N VAL A 64 1.45 2.65 -5.62
CA VAL A 64 2.62 1.86 -6.04
C VAL A 64 3.33 2.47 -7.25
N LEU A 65 2.59 2.98 -8.24
CA LEU A 65 3.18 3.61 -9.42
C LEU A 65 3.95 4.90 -9.06
N ILE A 66 3.54 5.62 -8.03
CA ILE A 66 4.21 6.86 -7.58
C ILE A 66 5.47 6.56 -6.78
N ILE A 67 5.35 5.71 -5.75
CA ILE A 67 6.43 5.45 -4.80
C ILE A 67 7.37 4.32 -5.24
N GLY A 68 6.93 3.49 -6.19
CA GLY A 68 7.67 2.33 -6.68
C GLY A 68 7.42 1.06 -5.88
N VAL A 69 7.66 -0.08 -6.53
CA VAL A 69 7.37 -1.43 -6.00
C VAL A 69 8.12 -1.70 -4.69
N ASP A 70 9.41 -1.34 -4.58
CA ASP A 70 10.20 -1.59 -3.37
C ASP A 70 9.63 -0.92 -2.12
N LEU A 71 9.20 0.34 -2.24
CA LEU A 71 8.61 1.07 -1.11
C LEU A 71 7.22 0.56 -0.78
N SER A 72 6.43 0.19 -1.79
CA SER A 72 5.13 -0.44 -1.58
C SER A 72 5.26 -1.78 -0.86
N LYS A 73 6.24 -2.62 -1.22
CA LYS A 73 6.51 -3.87 -0.49
C LYS A 73 6.90 -3.59 0.96
N LYS A 74 7.75 -2.58 1.23
CA LYS A 74 8.08 -2.17 2.60
C LYS A 74 6.86 -1.70 3.40
N LEU A 75 5.97 -0.92 2.78
CA LEU A 75 4.68 -0.53 3.39
C LEU A 75 3.85 -1.76 3.74
N LEU A 76 3.69 -2.69 2.80
CA LEU A 76 2.91 -3.91 2.97
C LEU A 76 3.47 -4.80 4.09
N TYR A 77 4.78 -5.03 4.14
CA TYR A 77 5.40 -5.80 5.23
C TYR A 77 5.14 -5.14 6.59
N LEU A 78 5.41 -3.85 6.73
CA LEU A 78 5.19 -3.14 7.99
C LEU A 78 3.70 -3.16 8.39
N THR A 79 2.79 -3.14 7.42
CA THR A 79 1.34 -3.29 7.64
C THR A 79 1.01 -4.67 8.20
N ARG A 80 1.51 -5.74 7.57
CA ARG A 80 1.31 -7.10 8.04
C ARG A 80 1.79 -7.32 9.48
N ASP A 81 2.94 -6.72 9.82
CA ASP A 81 3.54 -6.84 11.15
C ASP A 81 2.84 -5.97 12.22
N SER A 82 2.23 -4.86 11.81
CA SER A 82 1.58 -3.91 12.73
C SER A 82 0.11 -4.25 13.03
N TYR A 83 -0.60 -4.90 12.10
CA TYR A 83 -2.02 -5.24 12.27
C TYR A 83 -2.21 -6.69 12.71
N SER A 84 -3.18 -6.92 13.60
CA SER A 84 -3.55 -8.27 14.05
C SER A 84 -4.65 -8.90 13.19
N SER A 85 -5.46 -8.08 12.50
CA SER A 85 -6.59 -8.57 11.69
C SER A 85 -6.13 -9.55 10.59
N PRO A 86 -6.68 -10.79 10.57
CA PRO A 86 -6.40 -11.77 9.50
C PRO A 86 -6.76 -11.23 8.12
N LYS A 87 -7.86 -10.50 8.01
CA LYS A 87 -8.36 -9.92 6.75
C LYS A 87 -7.34 -8.96 6.13
N ILE A 88 -6.73 -8.11 6.96
CA ILE A 88 -5.67 -7.19 6.51
C ILE A 88 -4.44 -7.98 6.08
N LYS A 89 -4.03 -9.00 6.84
CA LYS A 89 -2.88 -9.84 6.49
C LYS A 89 -3.07 -10.59 5.18
N GLU A 90 -4.27 -11.12 4.93
CA GLU A 90 -4.61 -11.77 3.66
C GLU A 90 -4.58 -10.79 2.50
N ALA A 91 -5.16 -9.60 2.66
CA ALA A 91 -5.11 -8.55 1.64
C ALA A 91 -3.67 -8.12 1.30
N VAL A 92 -2.85 -7.94 2.33
CA VAL A 92 -1.42 -7.65 2.17
C VAL A 92 -0.72 -8.77 1.41
N GLN A 93 -0.95 -10.03 1.78
CA GLN A 93 -0.30 -11.16 1.16
C GLN A 93 -0.64 -11.26 -0.34
N LYS A 94 -1.92 -11.12 -0.70
CA LYS A 94 -2.35 -11.09 -2.10
C LYS A 94 -1.68 -9.98 -2.90
N MET A 95 -1.63 -8.76 -2.35
CA MET A 95 -1.00 -7.63 -3.01
C MET A 95 0.52 -7.83 -3.15
N LEU A 96 1.19 -8.45 -2.17
CA LEU A 96 2.61 -8.81 -2.29
C LEU A 96 2.82 -9.80 -3.43
N GLU A 97 1.98 -10.85 -3.51
CA GLU A 97 2.04 -11.84 -4.59
C GLU A 97 1.80 -11.21 -5.96
N GLU A 98 0.84 -10.28 -6.09
CA GLU A 98 0.64 -9.52 -7.33
C GLU A 98 1.88 -8.69 -7.70
N LEU A 99 2.46 -7.95 -6.75
CA LEU A 99 3.67 -7.15 -6.99
C LEU A 99 4.90 -8.01 -7.33
N ASP A 100 4.99 -9.23 -6.82
CA ASP A 100 6.01 -10.22 -7.22
C ASP A 100 5.72 -10.82 -8.61
N GLY A 101 4.46 -11.10 -8.93
CA GLY A 101 4.01 -11.53 -10.26
C GLY A 101 4.31 -10.50 -11.35
N TYR A 102 4.09 -9.21 -11.08
CA TYR A 102 4.47 -8.13 -11.99
C TYR A 102 5.98 -8.07 -12.25
N SER A 103 6.83 -8.49 -11.30
CA SER A 103 8.28 -8.58 -11.51
C SER A 103 8.69 -9.82 -12.32
N GLY A 104 7.82 -10.82 -12.47
CA GLY A 104 8.08 -12.08 -13.18
C GLY A 104 7.41 -12.23 -14.55
N GLU A 105 6.28 -11.56 -14.81
CA GLU A 105 5.46 -11.82 -16.00
C GLU A 105 5.62 -10.80 -17.15
N GLU A 106 6.25 -9.65 -16.92
CA GLU A 106 6.55 -8.69 -18.01
C GLU A 106 7.69 -9.17 -18.94
N THR A 107 8.39 -10.27 -18.62
CA THR A 107 9.35 -10.89 -19.56
C THR A 107 8.75 -11.95 -20.49
N ASN A 108 7.52 -12.44 -20.25
CA ASN A 108 6.96 -13.52 -21.08
C ASN A 108 5.85 -13.11 -22.06
N GLN A 109 5.13 -12.00 -21.85
CA GLN A 109 4.08 -11.61 -22.80
C GLN A 109 4.58 -10.83 -24.04
N VAL A 110 5.83 -10.35 -24.06
CA VAL A 110 6.41 -9.67 -25.23
C VAL A 110 7.02 -10.65 -26.26
N MET A 111 7.22 -11.93 -25.91
CA MET A 111 7.77 -12.94 -26.85
C MET A 111 6.71 -13.75 -27.62
N MET A 112 5.42 -13.42 -27.51
CA MET A 112 4.34 -14.12 -28.24
C MET A 112 3.78 -13.36 -29.45
N TYR A 113 4.47 -12.32 -29.92
CA TYR A 113 4.24 -11.74 -31.24
C TYR A 113 5.55 -11.65 -32.02
N LYS A 114 5.97 -12.77 -32.59
CA LYS A 114 6.91 -12.82 -33.71
C LYS A 114 6.42 -13.80 -34.76
#